data_AF-A0A0J6IJX8-F1
#
_entry.id   AF-A0A0J6IJX8-F1
#
_cell.length_a   1.000
_cell.length_b   1.000
_cell.length_c   1.000
_cell.angle_alpha   90.00
_cell.angle_beta   90.00
_cell.angle_gamma   90.00
#
_symmetry.space_group_name_H-M   'P 1'
#
loop_
_entity.id
_entity.type
_entity.pdbx_description
1 polymer ?
#
loop_
_entity_poly.entity_id
_entity_poly.type
_entity_poly.pdbx_seq_one_letter_code
_entity_poly.pdbx_strand_id
1 'polypeptide(L)'
;MPPNNTFHSIAARIQALTLLGIGMPIKEVSARLNIPVNTLYVIRKRAKERGFDPQRSLLVDISYVEDASRSGSPKAIDPEKGAEVNHTVTKDQSGGEKSTEALALQTGIFHPSIVQILHKHCFVLAKST
;
A
#
# COMPACT_ATOMS: atom_id res chain seq x y z
N MET A 1 -16.94 11.88 -23.26
CA MET A 1 -16.90 11.96 -21.79
C MET A 1 -15.44 11.83 -21.35
N PRO A 2 -14.92 12.68 -20.45
CA PRO A 2 -13.54 12.53 -19.99
C PRO A 2 -13.41 11.28 -19.10
N PRO A 3 -12.23 10.63 -19.07
CA PRO A 3 -12.02 9.34 -18.41
C PRO A 3 -12.15 9.45 -16.87
N ASN A 4 -13.10 8.69 -16.31
CA ASN A 4 -13.50 8.63 -14.90
C ASN A 4 -12.54 7.82 -13.99
N ASN A 5 -11.22 7.98 -14.14
CA ASN A 5 -10.28 7.50 -13.13
C ASN A 5 -9.00 8.34 -13.14
N THR A 6 -9.13 9.64 -12.96
CA THR A 6 -7.99 10.55 -12.96
C THR A 6 -7.36 10.55 -11.57
N PHE A 7 -6.32 9.74 -11.37
CA PHE A 7 -5.38 9.97 -10.29
C PHE A 7 -4.83 11.40 -10.44
N HIS A 8 -5.19 12.31 -9.54
CA HIS A 8 -4.61 13.65 -9.55
C HIS A 8 -3.15 13.57 -9.10
N SER A 9 -2.25 14.06 -9.94
CA SER A 9 -0.81 14.10 -9.65
C SER A 9 -0.53 14.90 -8.37
N ILE A 10 0.60 14.61 -7.73
CA ILE A 10 1.05 15.36 -6.54
C ILE A 10 1.11 16.86 -6.85
N ALA A 11 1.65 17.23 -8.02
CA ALA A 11 1.71 18.62 -8.48
C ALA A 11 0.33 19.28 -8.56
N ALA A 12 -0.68 18.61 -9.13
CA ALA A 12 -2.03 19.15 -9.24
C ALA A 12 -2.68 19.38 -7.87
N ARG A 13 -2.44 18.47 -6.92
CA ARG A 13 -2.93 18.60 -5.54
C ARG A 13 -2.20 19.72 -4.78
N ILE A 14 -0.89 19.87 -4.96
CA ILE A 14 -0.11 21.00 -4.42
C ILE A 14 -0.67 22.33 -4.94
N GLN A 15 -0.82 22.45 -6.26
CA GLN A 15 -1.35 23.66 -6.88
C GLN A 15 -2.76 23.98 -6.38
N ALA A 16 -3.62 22.97 -6.23
CA ALA A 16 -4.95 23.14 -5.65
C ALA A 16 -4.91 23.67 -4.21
N LEU A 17 -4.03 23.15 -3.36
CA LEU A 17 -3.88 23.61 -1.98
C LEU A 17 -3.35 25.04 -1.91
N THR A 18 -2.39 25.40 -2.76
CA THR A 18 -1.87 26.77 -2.86
C THR A 18 -2.98 27.73 -3.27
N LEU A 19 -3.76 27.42 -4.32
CA LEU A 19 -4.87 28.26 -4.78
C LEU A 19 -5.96 28.41 -3.71
N LEU A 20 -6.27 27.34 -2.97
CA LEU A 20 -7.21 27.43 -1.85
C LEU A 20 -6.63 28.22 -0.67
N GLY A 21 -5.32 28.13 -0.43
CA GLY A 21 -4.62 28.85 0.63
C GLY A 21 -4.60 30.36 0.43
N ILE A 22 -4.49 30.83 -0.83
CA ILE A 22 -4.61 32.26 -1.18
C ILE A 22 -6.07 32.78 -1.17
N GLY A 23 -7.05 31.92 -0.87
CA GLY A 23 -8.46 32.31 -0.76
C GLY A 23 -9.28 32.19 -2.04
N MET A 24 -8.79 31.51 -3.09
CA MET A 24 -9.57 31.30 -4.31
C MET A 24 -10.82 30.43 -4.02
N PRO A 25 -12.00 30.78 -4.56
CA PRO A 25 -13.21 29.97 -4.39
C PRO A 25 -13.03 28.55 -4.94
N ILE A 26 -13.49 27.55 -4.20
CA ILE A 26 -13.29 26.13 -4.57
C ILE A 26 -13.90 25.76 -5.94
N LYS A 27 -15.00 26.43 -6.34
CA LYS A 27 -15.63 26.25 -7.66
C LYS A 27 -14.73 26.75 -8.78
N GLU A 28 -14.01 27.84 -8.55
CA GLU A 28 -13.07 28.39 -9.51
C GLU A 28 -11.82 27.52 -9.63
N VAL A 29 -11.27 27.06 -8.50
CA VAL A 29 -10.17 26.08 -8.49
C VAL A 29 -10.55 24.81 -9.24
N SER A 30 -11.79 24.33 -9.05
CA SER A 30 -12.32 23.15 -9.74
C SER A 30 -12.34 23.33 -11.26
N ALA A 31 -12.84 24.48 -11.74
CA ALA A 31 -12.88 24.80 -13.15
C ALA A 31 -11.47 24.95 -13.77
N ARG A 32 -10.54 25.60 -13.05
CA ARG A 32 -9.17 25.86 -13.53
C ARG A 32 -8.32 24.60 -13.61
N LEU A 33 -8.40 23.72 -12.60
CA LEU A 33 -7.57 22.51 -12.51
C LEU A 33 -8.26 21.25 -13.04
N ASN A 34 -9.53 21.36 -13.46
CA ASN A 34 -10.37 20.23 -13.85
C ASN A 34 -10.40 19.11 -12.78
N ILE A 35 -10.49 19.53 -11.51
CA ILE A 35 -10.58 18.64 -10.35
C ILE A 35 -12.00 18.76 -9.78
N PRO A 36 -12.74 17.66 -9.56
CA PRO A 36 -14.06 17.73 -8.94
C PRO A 36 -14.02 18.41 -7.58
N VAL A 37 -15.03 19.24 -7.29
CA VAL A 37 -15.15 19.98 -6.01
C VAL A 37 -15.05 19.04 -4.79
N ASN A 38 -15.67 17.86 -4.85
CA ASN A 38 -15.58 16.87 -3.78
C ASN A 38 -14.13 16.42 -3.55
N THR A 39 -13.37 16.19 -4.61
CA THR A 39 -11.96 15.81 -4.53
C THR A 39 -11.11 16.92 -3.91
N LEU A 40 -11.38 18.19 -4.26
CA LEU A 40 -10.71 19.33 -3.63
C LEU A 40 -10.98 19.41 -2.11
N TYR A 41 -12.21 19.13 -1.68
CA TYR A 41 -12.53 19.05 -0.25
C TYR A 41 -11.76 17.94 0.45
N VAL A 42 -11.66 16.75 -0.16
CA VAL A 42 -10.91 15.62 0.39
C VAL A 42 -9.41 15.94 0.48
N ILE A 43 -8.82 16.50 -0.56
CA ILE A 43 -7.41 16.92 -0.59
C ILE A 43 -7.16 17.93 0.54
N ARG A 44 -8.00 18.97 0.65
CA ARG A 44 -7.90 19.99 1.69
C ARG A 44 -8.02 19.40 3.09
N LYS A 45 -8.96 18.47 3.30
CA LYS A 45 -9.16 17.79 4.58
C LYS A 45 -7.92 17.00 4.99
N ARG A 46 -7.39 16.16 4.08
CA ARG A 46 -6.19 15.34 4.34
C ARG A 46 -4.95 16.20 4.62
N ALA A 47 -4.74 17.26 3.87
CA ALA A 47 -3.62 18.17 4.11
C ALA A 47 -3.70 18.79 5.51
N LYS A 48 -4.89 19.24 5.93
CA LYS A 48 -5.12 19.76 7.29
C LYS A 48 -4.87 18.71 8.38
N GLU A 49 -5.36 17.49 8.18
CA GLU A 49 -5.11 16.36 9.12
C GLU A 49 -3.61 16.07 9.29
N ARG A 50 -2.80 16.38 8.27
CA ARG A 50 -1.33 16.24 8.30
C ARG A 50 -0.59 17.50 8.77
N GLY A 51 -1.31 18.55 9.16
CA GLY A 51 -0.73 19.77 9.73
C GLY A 51 -0.48 20.92 8.75
N PHE A 52 -1.00 20.85 7.52
CA PHE A 52 -0.96 21.99 6.60
C PHE A 52 -1.85 23.13 7.10
N ASP A 53 -1.26 24.30 7.34
CA ASP A 53 -1.95 25.54 7.71
C ASP A 53 -1.56 26.70 6.78
N PRO A 54 -2.47 27.11 5.86
CA PRO A 54 -2.19 28.18 4.91
C PRO A 54 -2.06 29.57 5.56
N GLN A 55 -2.50 29.77 6.81
CA GLN A 55 -2.32 31.03 7.52
C GLN A 55 -0.90 31.19 8.07
N ARG A 56 -0.26 30.06 8.42
CA ARG A 56 1.12 30.04 8.93
C ARG A 56 2.14 30.01 7.80
N SER A 57 1.91 29.19 6.77
CA SER A 57 2.78 29.10 5.61
C SER A 57 2.02 28.57 4.41
N LEU A 58 2.17 29.23 3.27
CA LEU A 58 1.55 28.79 2.01
C LEU A 58 2.35 27.66 1.33
N LEU A 59 3.58 27.39 1.78
CA LEU A 59 4.41 26.34 1.21
C LEU A 59 3.82 24.96 1.55
N VAL A 60 3.49 24.21 0.49
CA VAL A 60 2.94 22.86 0.60
C VAL A 60 4.08 21.86 0.48
N ASP A 61 4.38 21.18 1.58
CA ASP A 61 5.30 20.05 1.55
C ASP A 61 4.65 18.81 0.89
N ILE A 62 5.48 17.98 0.27
CA ILE A 62 5.05 16.77 -0.43
C ILE A 62 4.35 15.79 0.54
N SER A 63 4.82 15.71 1.79
CA SER A 63 4.27 14.85 2.84
C SER A 63 2.79 15.11 3.14
N TYR A 64 2.30 16.34 2.92
CA TYR A 64 0.89 16.69 3.12
C TYR A 64 -0.04 16.14 2.03
N VAL A 65 0.53 15.73 0.89
CA VAL A 65 -0.21 15.43 -0.35
C VAL A 65 -0.08 13.98 -0.80
N GLU A 66 1.01 13.31 -0.41
CA GLU A 66 1.30 11.93 -0.77
C GLU A 66 0.17 10.97 -0.37
N ASP A 67 -0.10 9.96 -1.19
CA ASP A 67 -1.07 8.93 -0.80
C ASP A 67 -0.47 8.06 0.30
N ALA A 68 -1.27 7.79 1.34
CA ALA A 68 -0.85 6.85 2.37
C ALA A 68 -0.67 5.46 1.76
N SER A 69 0.28 4.69 2.29
CA SER A 69 0.47 3.30 1.90
C SER A 69 -0.85 2.55 2.02
N ARG A 70 -1.33 2.00 0.90
CA ARG A 70 -2.53 1.19 0.91
C ARG A 70 -2.17 -0.16 1.50
N SER A 71 -2.77 -0.51 2.64
CA SER A 71 -2.74 -1.90 3.08
C SER A 71 -3.38 -2.74 1.98
N GLY A 72 -2.61 -3.69 1.44
CA GLY A 72 -3.18 -4.70 0.54
C GLY A 72 -4.22 -5.54 1.26
N SER A 73 -4.97 -6.34 0.50
CA SER A 73 -5.85 -7.35 1.08
C SER A 73 -5.01 -8.31 1.93
N PRO A 74 -5.36 -8.57 3.20
CA PRO A 74 -4.73 -9.62 3.99
C PRO A 74 -4.82 -10.94 3.22
N LYS A 75 -3.69 -11.57 2.94
CA LYS A 75 -3.68 -12.87 2.29
C LYS A 75 -4.20 -13.90 3.30
N ALA A 76 -5.13 -14.76 2.90
CA ALA A 76 -5.79 -15.78 3.73
C ALA A 76 -4.84 -16.93 4.17
N ILE A 77 -3.59 -16.61 4.45
CA ILE A 77 -2.65 -17.55 5.06
C ILE A 77 -2.85 -17.41 6.55
N ASP A 78 -3.42 -18.44 7.15
CA ASP A 78 -3.56 -18.55 8.58
C ASP A 78 -2.16 -18.47 9.25
N PRO A 79 -1.94 -17.55 10.21
CA PRO A 79 -0.62 -17.34 10.80
C PRO A 79 -0.13 -18.55 11.60
N GLU A 80 -1.03 -19.35 12.18
CA GLU A 80 -0.67 -20.55 12.93
C GLU A 80 -0.13 -21.62 11.98
N LYS A 81 -0.83 -21.83 10.85
CA LYS A 81 -0.35 -22.74 9.79
C LYS A 81 0.97 -22.31 9.18
N GLY A 82 1.20 -21.01 9.02
CA GLY A 82 2.49 -20.48 8.58
C GLY A 82 3.62 -20.77 9.56
N ALA A 83 3.36 -20.62 10.86
CA ALA A 83 4.31 -20.96 11.92
C ALA A 83 4.60 -22.46 11.98
N GLU A 84 3.59 -23.31 11.75
CA GLU A 84 3.74 -24.77 11.69
C GLU A 84 4.71 -25.20 10.57
N VAL A 85 4.56 -24.63 9.36
CA VAL A 85 5.49 -24.88 8.25
C VAL A 85 6.92 -24.53 8.64
N ASN A 86 7.13 -23.33 9.21
CA ASN A 86 8.46 -22.88 9.63
C ASN A 86 9.07 -23.77 10.71
N HIS A 87 8.28 -24.15 11.72
CA HIS A 87 8.72 -25.02 12.80
C HIS A 87 9.08 -26.41 12.25
N THR A 88 8.30 -26.93 11.32
CA THR A 88 8.57 -28.22 10.68
C THR A 88 9.87 -28.20 9.88
N VAL A 89 10.18 -27.10 9.18
CA VAL A 89 11.44 -26.97 8.45
C VAL A 89 12.64 -26.73 9.39
N THR A 90 12.46 -25.94 10.45
CA THR A 90 13.55 -25.56 11.37
C THR A 90 13.91 -26.64 12.38
N LYS A 91 12.93 -27.43 12.84
CA LYS A 91 13.14 -28.48 13.86
C LYS A 91 13.88 -29.71 13.33
N ASP A 92 14.05 -29.83 12.02
CA ASP A 92 14.83 -30.92 11.44
C ASP A 92 16.32 -30.72 11.74
N GLN A 93 16.79 -31.38 12.81
CA GLN A 93 18.17 -31.35 13.29
C GLN A 93 19.18 -31.89 12.26
N SER A 94 18.70 -32.55 11.21
CA SER A 94 19.51 -33.25 10.22
C SER A 94 19.98 -32.37 9.05
N GLY A 95 19.55 -31.10 8.97
CA GLY A 95 19.93 -30.20 7.87
C GLY A 95 19.51 -30.69 6.48
N GLY A 96 18.55 -31.62 6.42
CA GLY A 96 18.08 -32.25 5.20
C GLY A 96 17.12 -31.37 4.42
N GLU A 97 17.23 -31.41 3.10
CA GLU A 97 16.28 -30.78 2.19
C GLU A 97 14.90 -31.45 2.27
N LYS A 98 13.83 -30.63 2.38
CA LYS A 98 12.45 -31.10 2.42
C LYS A 98 11.70 -30.69 1.16
N SER A 99 10.94 -31.62 0.62
CA SER A 99 10.04 -31.31 -0.50
C SER A 99 8.92 -30.37 -0.05
N THR A 100 8.72 -29.30 -0.82
CA THR A 100 7.60 -28.36 -0.64
C THR A 100 6.25 -29.03 -0.84
N GLU A 101 6.21 -30.13 -1.60
CA GLU A 101 5.01 -30.94 -1.84
C GLU A 101 4.64 -31.76 -0.59
N ALA A 102 5.63 -32.33 0.09
CA ALA A 102 5.43 -33.04 1.34
C ALA A 102 4.89 -32.10 2.44
N LEU A 103 5.42 -30.86 2.49
CA LEU A 103 4.93 -29.83 3.42
C LEU A 103 3.49 -29.41 3.11
N ALA A 104 3.09 -29.38 1.84
CA ALA A 104 1.72 -29.07 1.41
C ALA A 104 0.72 -30.14 1.86
N LEU A 105 1.09 -31.41 1.69
CA LEU A 105 0.28 -32.54 2.14
C LEU A 105 0.16 -32.58 3.66
N GLN A 106 1.24 -32.28 4.38
CA GLN A 106 1.25 -32.31 5.84
C GLN A 106 0.43 -31.19 6.48
N THR A 107 0.57 -29.96 5.98
CA THR A 107 -0.08 -28.77 6.59
C THR A 107 -1.44 -28.44 5.96
N GLY A 108 -1.79 -29.11 4.86
CA GLY A 108 -3.01 -28.85 4.09
C GLY A 108 -3.05 -27.46 3.46
N ILE A 109 -1.89 -26.81 3.30
CA ILE A 109 -1.75 -25.50 2.66
C ILE A 109 -1.47 -25.70 1.17
N PHE A 110 -2.09 -24.87 0.33
CA PHE A 110 -1.82 -24.87 -1.10
C PHE A 110 -0.34 -24.57 -1.39
N HIS A 111 0.30 -25.42 -2.19
CA HIS A 111 1.75 -25.43 -2.48
C HIS A 111 2.40 -24.05 -2.75
N PRO A 112 1.86 -23.17 -3.62
CA PRO A 112 2.49 -21.87 -3.87
C PRO A 112 2.42 -20.92 -2.66
N SER A 113 1.53 -21.15 -1.70
CA SER A 113 1.51 -20.40 -0.44
C SER A 113 2.65 -20.84 0.47
N ILE A 114 3.02 -22.14 0.48
CA ILE A 114 4.20 -22.64 1.21
C ILE A 114 5.47 -22.03 0.65
N VAL A 115 5.62 -21.98 -0.67
CA VAL A 115 6.77 -21.32 -1.32
C VAL A 115 6.88 -19.86 -0.90
N GLN A 116 5.76 -19.13 -0.84
CA GLN A 116 5.75 -17.74 -0.36
C GLN A 116 6.11 -17.60 1.12
N ILE A 117 5.64 -18.50 1.98
CA ILE A 117 5.98 -18.53 3.41
C ILE A 117 7.49 -18.76 3.55
N LEU A 118 8.03 -19.78 2.87
CA LEU A 118 9.45 -20.11 2.92
C LEU A 118 10.35 -18.96 2.41
N HIS A 119 9.95 -18.28 1.33
CA HIS A 119 10.65 -17.08 0.85
C HIS A 119 10.63 -15.92 1.86
N LYS A 120 9.49 -15.69 2.54
CA LYS A 120 9.40 -14.66 3.59
C LYS A 120 10.34 -14.94 4.77
N HIS A 121 10.62 -16.22 5.03
CA HIS A 121 11.54 -16.66 6.09
C HIS A 121 12.96 -16.97 5.59
N CYS A 122 13.31 -16.54 4.37
CA CYS A 122 14.65 -16.65 3.79
C CYS A 122 15.19 -18.09 3.61
N PHE A 123 14.32 -19.08 3.46
CA PHE A 123 14.77 -20.44 3.09
C PHE A 123 15.22 -20.50 1.63
N VAL A 124 16.27 -21.28 1.36
CA VAL A 124 16.76 -21.56 0.00
C VAL A 124 15.95 -22.71 -0.59
N LEU A 125 15.35 -22.50 -1.76
CA LEU A 125 14.63 -23.55 -2.49
C LEU A 125 15.52 -24.12 -3.61
N ALA A 126 15.75 -25.43 -3.58
CA ALA A 126 16.37 -26.15 -4.68
C ALA A 126 15.36 -26.32 -5.84
N LYS A 127 15.84 -26.22 -7.08
CA LYS A 127 15.03 -26.55 -8.26
C LYS A 127 15.05 -28.06 -8.47
N SER A 128 13.88 -28.66 -8.71
CA SER A 128 13.79 -30.04 -9.18
C SER A 128 14.43 -30.13 -10.57
N THR A 129 15.45 -30.97 -10.72
CA THR A 129 16.04 -31.39 -12.01
C THR A 129 15.03 -32.12 -12.89
#